data_AF-A0A2W5ZM90-F1
#
_entry.id   AF-A0A2W5ZM90-F1
#
_cell.length_a   1.000
_cell.length_b   1.000
_cell.length_c   1.000
_cell.angle_alpha   90.00
_cell.angle_beta   90.00
_cell.angle_gamma   90.00
#
_symmetry.space_group_name_H-M   'P 1'
#
loop_
_entity.id
_entity.type
_entity.pdbx_description
1 polymer ?
#
loop_
_entity_poly.entity_id
_entity_poly.type
_entity_poly.pdbx_seq_one_letter_code
_entity_poly.pdbx_strand_id
1 'polypeptide(L)' 'MTKREGKAEIIDLKGLLERDQDFLRSAVESFVHAALEAEMTEAVGAAKSERTERRLFYRSGYYERSAR' A
#
# COMPACT_ATOMS: atom_id res chain seq x y z
N MET A 1 -18.78 35.12 -2.59
CA MET A 1 -17.85 33.99 -2.41
C MET A 1 -17.23 34.07 -1.04
N THR A 2 -17.60 33.20 -0.11
CA THR A 2 -16.92 33.09 1.19
C THR A 2 -15.73 32.15 1.05
N LYS A 3 -14.51 32.66 1.27
CA LYS A 3 -13.29 31.84 1.30
C LYS A 3 -13.31 30.99 2.57
N ARG A 4 -13.33 29.66 2.42
CA ARG A 4 -13.02 28.74 3.52
C ARG A 4 -11.52 28.68 3.66
N GLU A 5 -10.99 29.36 4.67
CA GLU A 5 -9.62 29.15 5.13
C GLU A 5 -9.56 27.82 5.86
N GLY A 6 -9.26 26.75 5.11
CA GLY A 6 -8.93 25.47 5.72
C GLY A 6 -7.61 25.62 6.46
N LYS A 7 -7.66 25.77 7.79
CA LYS A 7 -6.49 25.47 8.63
C LYS A 7 -6.17 24.01 8.38
N ALA A 8 -5.12 23.75 7.60
CA ALA A 8 -4.47 22.46 7.61
C ALA A 8 -3.89 22.31 9.01
N GLU A 9 -4.63 21.68 9.92
CA GLU A 9 -4.03 21.20 11.16
C GLU A 9 -2.85 20.33 10.75
N ILE A 10 -1.66 20.73 11.20
CA ILE A 10 -0.46 19.93 11.05
C ILE A 10 -0.74 18.69 11.90
N ILE A 11 -1.16 17.62 11.24
CA ILE A 11 -1.38 16.33 11.88
C ILE A 11 -0.03 15.93 12.46
N ASP A 12 0.07 15.87 13.78
CA ASP A 12 1.22 15.32 14.47
C ASP A 12 1.25 13.80 14.21
N LEU A 13 1.82 13.45 13.07
CA LEU A 13 1.96 12.07 12.63
C LEU A 13 2.73 11.25 13.66
N LYS A 14 3.75 11.82 14.33
CA LYS A 14 4.48 11.09 15.38
C LYS A 14 3.57 10.79 16.56
N GLY A 15 2.88 11.81 17.08
CA GLY A 15 1.94 11.62 18.18
C GLY A 15 0.78 10.66 17.86
N LEU A 16 0.33 10.62 16.60
CA LEU A 16 -0.69 9.69 16.15
C LEU A 16 -0.16 8.25 16.05
N LEU A 17 1.03 8.07 15.46
CA LEU A 17 1.69 6.76 15.34
C LEU A 17 2.03 6.18 16.72
N GLU A 18 2.46 7.00 17.67
CA GLU A 18 2.76 6.55 19.05
C GLU A 18 1.51 6.11 19.83
N ARG A 19 0.35 6.68 19.51
CA ARG A 19 -0.92 6.43 20.21
C ARG A 19 -1.72 5.29 19.61
N ASP A 20 -1.50 4.98 18.33
CA ASP A 20 -2.29 4.02 17.58
C ASP A 20 -1.38 2.96 16.93
N GLN A 21 -1.10 1.92 17.71
CA GLN A 21 -0.29 0.78 17.27
C GLN A 21 -0.95 0.01 16.12
N ASP A 22 -2.27 -0.05 16.10
CA ASP A 22 -3.01 -0.73 15.04
C ASP A 22 -2.93 0.05 13.73
N PHE A 23 -3.02 1.38 13.78
CA PHE A 23 -2.77 2.24 12.63
C PHE A 23 -1.36 2.05 12.06
N LEU A 24 -0.34 2.07 12.93
CA LEU A 24 1.04 1.81 12.53
C LEU A 24 1.19 0.45 11.86
N ARG A 25 0.62 -0.60 12.46
CA ARG A 25 0.64 -1.97 11.93
C ARG A 25 0.00 -2.03 10.55
N SER A 26 -1.21 -1.50 10.39
CA SER A 26 -1.92 -1.49 9.10
C SER A 26 -1.18 -0.67 8.03
N ALA A 27 -0.52 0.43 8.41
CA ALA A 27 0.30 1.21 7.50
C ALA A 27 1.52 0.41 6.99
N VAL A 28 2.22 -0.29 7.89
CA VAL A 28 3.34 -1.16 7.54
C VAL A 28 2.88 -2.33 6.67
N GLU A 29 1.79 -3.00 7.03
CA GLU A 29 1.20 -4.08 6.24
C GLU A 29 0.85 -3.61 4.81
N SER A 30 0.22 -2.43 4.69
CA SER A 30 -0.12 -1.84 3.39
C SER A 30 1.12 -1.52 2.57
N PHE A 31 2.17 -0.97 3.20
CA PHE A 31 3.43 -0.65 2.53
C PHE A 31 4.12 -1.91 2.02
N VAL A 32 4.23 -2.95 2.85
CA VAL A 32 4.82 -4.25 2.47
C VAL A 32 4.01 -4.88 1.34
N HIS A 33 2.68 -4.87 1.42
CA HIS A 33 1.82 -5.39 0.36
C HIS A 33 2.02 -4.64 -0.96
N ALA A 34 2.16 -3.32 -0.93
CA ALA A 34 2.42 -2.51 -2.13
C ALA A 34 3.78 -2.83 -2.76
N ALA A 35 4.83 -3.02 -1.93
CA ALA A 35 6.15 -3.42 -2.41
C ALA A 35 6.12 -4.80 -3.09
N LEU A 36 5.48 -5.79 -2.46
CA LEU A 36 5.32 -7.13 -3.03
C LEU A 36 4.51 -7.13 -4.34
N GLU A 37 3.49 -6.28 -4.45
CA GLU A 37 2.72 -6.12 -5.69
C GLU A 37 3.54 -5.52 -6.84
N ALA A 38 4.44 -4.59 -6.52
CA ALA A 38 5.38 -4.04 -7.50
C ALA A 38 6.36 -5.11 -7.98
N GLU A 39 7.00 -5.83 -7.05
CA GLU A 39 7.90 -6.94 -7.36
C GLU A 39 7.20 -8.03 -8.18
N MET A 40 5.95 -8.37 -7.85
CA MET A 40 5.16 -9.36 -8.62
C MET A 40 4.86 -8.87 -10.03
N THR A 41 4.64 -7.56 -10.22
CA THR A 41 4.42 -6.98 -11.55
C THR A 41 5.67 -7.10 -12.41
N GLU A 42 6.84 -6.79 -11.84
CA GLU A 42 8.14 -6.94 -12.51
C GLU A 42 8.42 -8.40 -12.86
N ALA A 43 8.20 -9.32 -11.90
CA ALA A 43 8.43 -10.74 -12.09
C ALA A 43 7.50 -11.34 -13.18
N VAL A 44 6.21 -11.00 -13.15
CA VAL A 44 5.23 -11.47 -14.15
C VAL A 44 5.44 -10.81 -15.52
N GLY A 45 6.02 -9.61 -15.55
CA GLY A 45 6.10 -8.76 -16.75
C GLY A 45 4.75 -8.13 -17.14
N ALA A 46 3.78 -8.11 -16.23
CA ALA A 46 2.45 -7.54 -16.46
C ALA A 46 1.77 -7.12 -15.14
N ALA A 47 1.12 -5.96 -15.15
CA ALA A 47 0.25 -5.53 -14.06
C ALA A 47 -1.01 -6.41 -13.98
N LYS A 48 -1.73 -6.28 -12.85
CA LYS A 48 -2.97 -7.03 -12.61
C LYS A 48 -3.98 -6.74 -13.73
N SER A 49 -4.44 -7.81 -14.37
CA SER A 49 -5.41 -7.78 -15.48
C SER A 49 -4.95 -7.03 -16.75
N GLU A 50 -3.68 -6.64 -16.85
CA GLU A 50 -3.15 -5.98 -18.04
C GLU A 50 -3.14 -6.92 -19.25
N ARG A 51 -3.38 -6.41 -20.45
CA ARG A 51 -3.17 -7.17 -21.69
C ARG A 51 -1.81 -6.79 -22.26
N THR A 52 -0.87 -7.73 -22.24
CA THR A 52 0.49 -7.54 -22.75
C THR A 52 1.06 -8.86 -23.26
N GLU A 53 1.86 -8.78 -24.32
CA GLU A 53 2.60 -9.91 -24.87
C GLU A 53 3.80 -10.29 -24.01
N ARG A 54 4.23 -9.41 -23.08
CA ARG A 54 5.38 -9.63 -22.18
C ARG A 54 5.06 -10.51 -20.96
N ARG A 55 3.79 -10.91 -20.77
CA ARG A 55 3.38 -11.71 -19.60
C ARG A 55 4.05 -13.08 -19.61
N LEU A 56 4.78 -13.40 -18.54
CA LEU A 56 5.49 -14.66 -18.40
C LEU A 56 4.66 -15.74 -17.70
N PHE A 57 3.85 -15.37 -16.69
CA PHE A 57 3.02 -16.31 -15.92
C PHE A 57 1.79 -15.62 -15.33
N TYR A 58 0.95 -16.38 -14.61
CA TYR A 58 -0.28 -15.88 -13.99
C TYR A 58 -0.18 -15.80 -12.47
N ARG A 59 -0.86 -14.80 -11.91
CA ARG A 59 -0.98 -14.60 -10.45
C ARG A 59 -1.93 -15.65 -9.87
N SER A 60 -1.50 -16.32 -8.80
CA SER A 60 -2.29 -17.36 -8.11
C SER A 60 -2.94 -16.84 -6.82
N GLY A 61 -3.53 -15.65 -6.87
CA GLY A 61 -4.13 -15.01 -5.70
C GLY A 61 -3.11 -14.63 -4.62
N TYR A 62 -3.59 -14.45 -3.40
CA TYR A 62 -2.79 -14.07 -2.23
C TYR A 62 -2.81 -15.17 -1.18
N TYR A 63 -1.69 -15.32 -0.48
CA TYR A 63 -1.57 -16.19 0.69
C TYR A 63 -1.27 -15.36 1.91
N GLU A 64 -2.00 -15.60 2.99
CA GLU A 64 -1.79 -14.92 4.27
C GLU A 64 -0.48 -15.39 4.91
N ARG A 65 0.31 -14.42 5.40
CA ARG A 65 1.51 -14.69 6.20
C ARG A 65 1.58 -13.70 7.35
N SER A 66 1.80 -14.22 8.56
CA SER A 66 2.15 -13.40 9.71
C SER A 66 3.63 -13.06 9.68
N ALA A 67 3.96 -11.78 9.78
CA ALA A 67 5.32 -11.34 10.08
C ALA A 67 5.60 -11.71 11.55
N ARG A 68 6.58 -12.59 11.78
CA ARG A 68 6.96 -13.06 13.11
C ARG A 68 8.12 -12.26 13.66
#